data_AF-A0A1W7RJU9-F1
#
_entry.id   AF-A0A1W7RJU9-F1
#
_cell.length_a   1.000
_cell.length_b   1.000
_cell.length_c   1.000
_cell.angle_alpha   90.00
_cell.angle_beta   90.00
_cell.angle_gamma   90.00
#
_symmetry.space_group_name_H-M   'P 1'
#
loop_
_entity.id
_entity.type
_entity.pdbx_description
1 polymer ?
#
loop_
_entity_poly.entity_id
_entity_poly.type
_entity_poly.pdbx_seq_one_letter_code
_entity_poly.pdbx_strand_id
1 'polypeptide(L)'
;MIQVLLVTLCLAAFPYQGSSIILESGNVNDYEVVYPRKVTPVPRGAVQPKYEDAMQYEFKVNGEPVVLHLEKNKGLFSEDYSETHYSPDGREITTYPLVEDHCYYHGRIENDADSTASISACNGLKGHFKLQGEMYLIEPLELSDSEAHAVYKYENVEKEDEAPKMCGVTQNWESYEPIKKAFQLNLTPEQQGFPQRYVELVIVADHRMYTKYNGDSDKIRQWIYRMVNTINEIYRPLNIQFVLVGLDIWSKKDLSTVTSVSHDTLASFENWRKTDLLNRKSHDNAQLLTAIVFDEGIIGRAPLAGMCDPMFSVGIVEDHSAINLLVALTMAHELGHNLGMDHDGNQCHCGANSCVMADTLSNQPSKLFSDCSKKYYQKFLKVKNPQCILNKPLRTDTVSTPVSGNELLEA
;
A
#
# COMPACT_ATOMS: atom_id res chain seq x y z
N MET A 1 56.94 49.78 -17.25
CA MET A 1 56.37 48.53 -17.80
C MET A 1 55.81 47.73 -16.63
N ILE A 2 54.49 47.74 -16.43
CA ILE A 2 53.81 46.98 -15.38
C ILE A 2 53.01 45.91 -16.10
N GLN A 3 53.39 44.64 -15.92
CA GLN A 3 52.69 43.48 -16.46
C GLN A 3 51.50 43.17 -15.54
N VAL A 4 50.28 43.28 -16.07
CA VAL A 4 49.05 42.87 -15.38
C VAL A 4 48.84 41.39 -15.71
N LEU A 5 48.93 40.54 -14.69
CA LEU A 5 48.62 39.11 -14.78
C LEU A 5 47.10 38.95 -14.68
N LEU A 6 46.45 38.53 -15.76
CA LEU A 6 45.03 38.15 -15.75
C LEU A 6 44.92 36.71 -15.24
N VAL A 7 44.33 36.50 -14.06
CA VAL A 7 43.98 35.18 -13.55
C VAL A 7 42.53 34.90 -13.94
N THR A 8 42.34 34.00 -14.90
CA THR A 8 41.03 33.45 -15.27
C THR A 8 40.59 32.43 -14.23
N LEU A 9 39.59 32.78 -13.42
CA LEU A 9 38.87 31.82 -12.57
C LEU A 9 37.94 30.97 -13.44
N CYS A 10 38.28 29.70 -13.65
CA CYS A 10 37.34 28.69 -14.13
C CYS A 10 36.43 28.27 -12.97
N LEU A 11 35.17 28.71 -12.99
CA LEU A 11 34.11 28.15 -12.14
C LEU A 11 33.72 26.79 -12.72
N ALA A 12 34.33 25.73 -12.19
CA ALA A 12 33.81 24.38 -12.37
C ALA A 12 32.53 24.26 -11.52
N ALA A 13 31.37 24.19 -12.18
CA ALA A 13 30.13 23.80 -11.54
C ALA A 13 30.21 22.30 -11.24
N PHE A 14 30.62 21.95 -10.02
CA PHE A 14 30.43 20.60 -9.51
C PHE A 14 28.94 20.42 -9.20
N PRO A 15 28.30 19.30 -9.61
CA PRO A 15 26.99 18.95 -9.08
C PRO A 15 27.15 18.84 -7.56
N TYR A 16 26.30 19.56 -6.85
CA TYR A 16 26.31 19.63 -5.40
C TYR A 16 25.96 18.23 -4.86
N GLN A 17 26.95 17.44 -4.47
CA GLN A 17 26.74 16.29 -3.57
C GLN A 17 26.48 16.87 -2.17
N GLY A 18 25.24 17.30 -1.95
CA GLY A 18 24.78 17.79 -0.66
C GLY A 18 24.63 16.63 0.33
N SER A 19 25.42 16.64 1.40
CA SER A 19 25.26 15.72 2.53
C SER A 19 24.00 16.08 3.34
N SER A 20 23.15 15.05 3.52
CA SER A 20 22.10 14.87 4.54
C SER A 20 20.95 15.89 4.58
N ILE A 21 20.11 15.89 3.54
CA ILE A 21 18.67 16.09 3.78
C ILE A 21 18.15 14.75 4.32
N ILE A 22 17.62 14.73 5.54
CA ILE A 22 16.96 13.53 6.08
C ILE A 22 15.63 13.40 5.35
N LEU A 23 15.49 12.35 4.56
CA LEU A 23 14.25 12.02 3.86
C LEU A 23 13.26 11.39 4.85
N GLU A 24 11.95 11.57 4.63
CA GLU A 24 10.95 10.93 5.50
C GLU A 24 11.08 9.40 5.49
N SER A 25 11.57 8.84 4.38
CA SER A 25 11.80 7.39 4.23
C SER A 25 13.06 6.86 4.94
N GLY A 26 13.80 7.73 5.65
CA GLY A 26 15.00 7.37 6.41
C GLY A 26 16.30 7.79 5.72
N ASN A 27 17.40 7.11 6.08
CA ASN A 27 18.70 7.38 5.49
C ASN A 27 18.84 6.72 4.11
N VAL A 28 19.25 7.52 3.13
CA VAL A 28 19.45 7.08 1.75
C VAL A 28 20.85 7.45 1.31
N ASN A 29 21.61 6.46 0.83
CA ASN A 29 23.01 6.63 0.44
C ASN A 29 23.17 7.50 -0.81
N ASP A 30 22.21 7.43 -1.72
CA ASP A 30 22.26 8.11 -3.02
C ASP A 30 20.85 8.36 -3.57
N TYR A 31 20.59 9.62 -3.96
CA TYR A 31 19.33 10.06 -4.57
C TYR A 31 19.57 11.17 -5.60
N GLU A 32 18.71 11.20 -6.62
CA GLU A 32 18.65 12.27 -7.61
C GLU A 32 17.60 13.30 -7.19
N VAL A 33 17.93 14.59 -7.32
CA VAL A 33 16.94 15.67 -7.16
C VAL A 33 16.28 15.93 -8.51
N VAL A 34 14.97 15.72 -8.57
CA VAL A 34 14.17 15.89 -9.78
C VAL A 34 13.09 16.95 -9.57
N TYR A 35 12.53 17.45 -10.67
CA TYR A 35 11.44 18.44 -10.67
C TYR A 35 10.33 17.92 -11.58
N PRO A 36 9.40 17.08 -11.08
CA PRO A 36 8.32 16.51 -11.85
C PRO A 36 7.41 17.59 -12.42
N ARG A 37 7.34 17.67 -13.74
CA ARG A 37 6.49 18.64 -14.45
C ARG A 37 5.24 17.95 -14.94
N LYS A 38 4.07 18.48 -14.57
CA LYS A 38 2.81 17.97 -15.06
C LYS A 38 2.69 18.25 -16.57
N VAL A 39 2.67 17.20 -17.38
CA VAL A 39 2.41 17.29 -18.83
C VAL A 39 0.90 17.42 -18.97
N THR A 40 0.42 18.55 -19.49
CA THR A 40 -1.01 18.86 -19.54
C THR A 40 -1.63 18.32 -20.83
N PRO A 41 -2.71 17.52 -20.78
CA PRO A 41 -3.57 17.34 -21.93
C PRO A 41 -5.01 17.76 -21.59
N VAL A 42 -5.31 19.05 -21.37
CA VAL A 42 -6.74 19.47 -21.25
C VAL A 42 -7.03 20.88 -21.82
N PRO A 43 -8.10 21.03 -22.66
CA PRO A 43 -8.56 22.29 -23.24
C PRO A 43 -9.12 23.28 -22.20
N ARG A 44 -8.94 24.59 -22.49
CA ARG A 44 -9.45 25.70 -21.67
C ARG A 44 -10.98 25.67 -21.58
N GLY A 45 -11.54 25.65 -20.37
CA GLY A 45 -12.94 26.08 -20.12
C GLY A 45 -13.85 25.17 -19.28
N ALA A 46 -13.40 24.00 -18.82
CA ALA A 46 -14.19 23.16 -17.90
C ALA A 46 -13.89 23.51 -16.43
N VAL A 47 -14.91 23.44 -15.56
CA VAL A 47 -14.72 23.41 -14.10
C VAL A 47 -13.93 22.15 -13.77
N GLN A 48 -12.67 22.31 -13.35
CA GLN A 48 -11.81 21.17 -13.08
C GLN A 48 -11.97 20.71 -11.62
N PRO A 49 -12.13 19.39 -11.36
CA PRO A 49 -12.03 18.85 -10.01
C PRO A 49 -10.65 19.15 -9.43
N LYS A 50 -10.53 19.15 -8.09
CA LYS A 50 -9.24 19.45 -7.42
C LYS A 50 -8.12 18.49 -7.89
N TYR A 51 -8.51 17.25 -8.20
CA TYR A 51 -7.64 16.21 -8.72
C TYR A 51 -8.26 15.58 -9.97
N GLU A 52 -7.53 15.57 -11.08
CA GLU A 52 -7.96 14.99 -12.36
C GLU A 52 -8.00 13.46 -12.31
N ASP A 53 -8.79 12.82 -13.18
CA ASP A 53 -8.87 11.36 -13.23
C ASP A 53 -7.63 10.72 -13.86
N ALA A 54 -6.95 11.45 -14.75
CA ALA A 54 -5.71 11.04 -15.37
C ALA A 54 -4.74 12.21 -15.37
N MET A 55 -3.48 11.95 -15.06
CA MET A 55 -2.40 12.94 -15.02
C MET A 55 -1.15 12.35 -15.64
N GLN A 56 -0.29 13.21 -16.19
CA GLN A 56 1.02 12.81 -16.69
C GLN A 56 2.09 13.72 -16.08
N TYR A 57 3.20 13.13 -15.67
CA TYR A 57 4.35 13.85 -15.14
C TYR A 57 5.62 13.46 -15.89
N GLU A 58 6.41 14.44 -16.29
CA GLU A 58 7.71 14.24 -16.90
C GLU A 58 8.81 14.68 -15.93
N PHE A 59 9.84 13.84 -15.77
CA PHE A 59 11.07 14.15 -15.05
C PHE A 59 12.23 13.30 -15.61
N LYS A 60 13.43 13.48 -15.09
CA LYS A 60 14.59 12.68 -15.49
C LYS A 60 14.97 11.71 -14.37
N VAL A 61 15.40 10.51 -14.76
CA VAL A 61 16.02 9.53 -13.88
C VAL A 61 17.30 9.06 -14.55
N ASN A 62 18.45 9.21 -13.87
CA ASN A 62 19.77 8.94 -14.44
C ASN A 62 20.05 9.69 -15.75
N GLY A 63 19.51 10.91 -15.88
CA GLY A 63 19.63 11.75 -17.08
C GLY A 63 18.67 11.42 -18.23
N GLU A 64 17.98 10.28 -18.19
CA GLU A 64 17.00 9.87 -19.20
C GLU A 64 15.60 10.37 -18.85
N PRO A 65 14.81 10.85 -19.84
CA PRO A 65 13.44 11.29 -19.61
C PRO A 65 12.53 10.12 -19.24
N VAL A 66 11.68 10.35 -18.24
CA VAL A 66 10.65 9.43 -17.77
C VAL A 66 9.32 10.18 -17.81
N VAL A 67 8.34 9.60 -18.49
CA VAL A 67 6.96 10.07 -18.51
C VAL A 67 6.10 9.09 -17.71
N LEU A 68 5.56 9.56 -16.60
CA LEU A 68 4.74 8.80 -15.68
C LEU A 68 3.26 9.10 -15.92
N HIS A 69 2.53 8.12 -16.45
CA HIS A 69 1.08 8.15 -16.62
C HIS A 69 0.40 7.67 -15.34
N LEU A 70 -0.50 8.48 -14.79
CA LEU A 70 -1.21 8.23 -13.56
C LEU A 70 -2.72 8.21 -13.81
N GLU A 71 -3.40 7.19 -13.30
CA GLU A 71 -4.85 7.04 -13.29
C GLU A 71 -5.34 6.96 -11.85
N LYS A 72 -6.36 7.78 -11.53
CA LYS A 72 -6.92 7.88 -10.19
C LYS A 72 -7.46 6.52 -9.76
N ASN A 73 -7.09 6.06 -8.57
CA ASN A 73 -7.68 4.86 -7.98
C ASN A 73 -9.09 5.17 -7.45
N LYS A 74 -10.07 5.32 -8.35
CA LYS A 74 -11.50 5.56 -8.03
C LYS A 74 -12.10 4.47 -7.14
N GLY A 75 -11.36 3.38 -6.89
CA GLY A 75 -11.76 2.22 -6.13
C GLY A 75 -11.33 2.22 -4.69
N LEU A 76 -10.62 3.25 -4.28
CA LEU A 76 -10.00 3.31 -2.98
C LEU A 76 -11.04 3.43 -1.84
N PHE A 77 -12.16 4.12 -2.08
CA PHE A 77 -13.18 4.41 -1.07
C PHE A 77 -14.57 3.95 -1.50
N SER A 78 -15.41 3.59 -0.53
CA SER A 78 -16.85 3.47 -0.73
C SER A 78 -17.55 4.82 -0.60
N GLU A 79 -18.77 4.93 -1.12
CA GLU A 79 -19.61 6.12 -0.97
C GLU A 79 -19.91 6.47 0.50
N ASP A 80 -20.06 5.46 1.35
CA ASP A 80 -20.35 5.61 2.77
C ASP A 80 -19.09 5.64 3.65
N TYR A 81 -17.91 5.90 3.05
CA TYR A 81 -16.65 5.94 3.78
C TYR A 81 -16.73 6.87 5.00
N SER A 82 -16.29 6.37 6.16
CA SER A 82 -16.39 7.08 7.43
C SER A 82 -15.11 6.99 8.25
N GLU A 83 -14.78 8.08 8.96
CA GLU A 83 -13.66 8.12 9.88
C GLU A 83 -14.13 8.29 11.30
N THR A 84 -13.61 7.48 12.21
CA THR A 84 -13.93 7.55 13.63
C THR A 84 -12.71 7.95 14.45
N HIS A 85 -12.91 8.85 15.39
CA HIS A 85 -11.94 9.23 16.42
C HIS A 85 -12.67 9.51 17.73
N TYR A 86 -11.93 9.72 18.81
CA TYR A 86 -12.47 9.83 20.17
C TYR A 86 -12.13 11.17 20.81
N SER A 87 -13.14 11.79 21.40
CA SER A 87 -12.99 13.05 22.16
C SER A 87 -12.24 12.84 23.48
N PRO A 88 -11.79 13.93 24.16
CA PRO A 88 -11.08 13.82 25.43
C PRO A 88 -11.83 13.07 26.54
N ASP A 89 -13.17 13.12 26.53
CA ASP A 89 -14.09 12.39 27.43
C ASP A 89 -14.40 10.96 26.95
N GLY A 90 -13.83 10.52 25.82
CA GLY A 90 -13.92 9.14 25.31
C GLY A 90 -15.15 8.85 24.46
N ARG A 91 -15.88 9.89 24.01
CA ARG A 91 -17.03 9.73 23.13
C ARG A 91 -16.56 9.50 21.69
N GLU A 92 -17.24 8.59 21.00
CA GLU A 92 -17.04 8.36 19.58
C GLU A 92 -17.49 9.57 18.74
N ILE A 93 -16.65 9.99 17.79
CA ILE A 93 -16.92 11.02 16.81
C ILE A 93 -16.65 10.43 15.43
N THR A 94 -17.70 10.26 14.64
CA THR A 94 -17.63 9.77 13.27
C THR A 94 -17.88 10.90 12.27
N THR A 95 -17.01 11.03 11.28
CA THR A 95 -17.11 11.97 10.16
C THR A 95 -17.17 11.22 8.83
N TYR A 96 -17.70 11.88 7.81
CA TYR A 96 -17.86 11.34 6.46
C TYR A 96 -17.18 12.29 5.48
N PRO A 97 -15.85 12.18 5.28
CA PRO A 97 -15.13 13.09 4.40
C PRO A 97 -15.52 12.85 2.94
N LEU A 98 -15.44 13.91 2.12
CA LEU A 98 -15.66 13.79 0.69
C LEU A 98 -14.47 13.06 0.06
N VAL A 99 -14.71 11.88 -0.52
CA VAL A 99 -13.68 11.00 -1.06
C VAL A 99 -13.49 11.13 -2.57
N GLU A 100 -14.38 11.82 -3.29
CA GLU A 100 -14.30 12.01 -4.76
C GLU A 100 -13.04 12.79 -5.21
N ASP A 101 -12.62 13.76 -4.38
CA ASP A 101 -11.46 14.61 -4.62
C ASP A 101 -10.20 14.08 -3.91
N HIS A 102 -9.93 12.78 -4.04
CA HIS A 102 -8.70 12.18 -3.53
C HIS A 102 -7.55 12.22 -4.56
N CYS A 103 -6.32 12.00 -4.07
CA CYS A 103 -5.07 12.21 -4.81
C CYS A 103 -4.24 10.93 -5.01
N TYR A 104 -4.84 9.74 -4.86
CA TYR A 104 -4.15 8.45 -4.94
C TYR A 104 -4.33 7.82 -6.33
N TYR A 105 -3.21 7.46 -6.94
CA TYR A 105 -3.13 7.02 -8.33
C TYR A 105 -2.36 5.71 -8.45
N HIS A 106 -2.71 4.94 -9.47
CA HIS A 106 -1.83 3.93 -10.03
C HIS A 106 -1.28 4.41 -11.36
N GLY A 107 -0.16 3.87 -11.80
CA GLY A 107 0.43 4.34 -13.04
C GLY A 107 1.38 3.37 -13.72
N ARG A 108 1.91 3.86 -14.85
CA ARG A 108 2.93 3.22 -15.68
C ARG A 108 3.84 4.27 -16.28
N ILE A 109 5.04 3.85 -16.62
CA ILE A 109 6.00 4.66 -17.36
C ILE A 109 5.80 4.41 -18.85
N GLU A 110 5.82 5.49 -19.63
CA GLU A 110 5.76 5.45 -21.09
C GLU A 110 6.89 4.57 -21.65
N ASN A 111 6.57 3.74 -22.63
CA ASN A 111 7.52 2.80 -23.26
C ASN A 111 8.14 1.73 -22.33
N ASP A 112 7.60 1.52 -21.12
CA ASP A 112 7.95 0.40 -20.24
C ASP A 112 6.69 -0.42 -19.88
N ALA A 113 6.47 -1.52 -20.61
CA ALA A 113 5.27 -2.34 -20.46
C ALA A 113 5.16 -3.06 -19.10
N ASP A 114 6.29 -3.30 -18.44
CA ASP A 114 6.38 -3.99 -17.16
C ASP A 114 6.46 -3.02 -15.96
N SER A 115 6.42 -1.71 -16.24
CA SER A 115 6.37 -0.67 -15.24
C SER A 115 5.05 -0.67 -14.46
N THR A 116 5.15 -0.21 -13.23
CA THR A 116 4.02 -0.03 -12.32
C THR A 116 4.31 1.17 -11.44
N ALA A 117 3.27 1.84 -10.93
CA ALA A 117 3.42 2.92 -9.98
C ALA A 117 2.22 2.97 -9.03
N SER A 118 2.49 3.36 -7.79
CA SER A 118 1.48 3.72 -6.78
C SER A 118 1.93 5.03 -6.14
N ILE A 119 1.18 6.09 -6.42
CA ILE A 119 1.60 7.48 -6.17
C ILE A 119 0.48 8.25 -5.50
N SER A 120 0.82 8.96 -4.44
CA SER A 120 0.04 10.07 -3.88
C SER A 120 0.51 11.37 -4.53
N ALA A 121 -0.42 12.17 -5.02
CA ALA A 121 -0.17 13.52 -5.53
C ALA A 121 -0.70 14.63 -4.59
N CYS A 122 -1.06 14.31 -3.34
CA CYS A 122 -1.70 15.24 -2.41
C CYS A 122 -0.84 16.47 -2.09
N ASN A 123 0.46 16.25 -1.85
CA ASN A 123 1.43 17.27 -1.44
C ASN A 123 2.74 17.02 -2.21
N GLY A 124 2.66 17.09 -3.54
CA GLY A 124 3.72 16.58 -4.42
C GLY A 124 3.65 15.07 -4.61
N LEU A 125 4.46 14.54 -5.53
CA LEU A 125 4.52 13.11 -5.82
C LEU A 125 5.22 12.36 -4.69
N LYS A 126 4.51 11.44 -4.07
CA LYS A 126 5.04 10.56 -3.03
C LYS A 126 4.60 9.12 -3.26
N GLY A 127 5.54 8.19 -3.29
CA GLY A 127 5.22 6.77 -3.48
C GLY A 127 6.37 6.04 -4.15
N HIS A 128 6.03 5.09 -5.01
CA HIS A 128 7.03 4.27 -5.68
C HIS A 128 6.60 3.92 -7.11
N PHE A 129 7.59 3.60 -7.94
CA PHE A 129 7.40 3.13 -9.30
C PHE A 129 8.48 2.13 -9.70
N LYS A 130 8.18 1.32 -10.71
CA LYS A 130 9.11 0.38 -11.32
C LYS A 130 9.54 0.90 -12.69
N LEU A 131 10.85 0.97 -12.91
CA LEU A 131 11.46 1.38 -14.17
C LEU A 131 12.55 0.38 -14.54
N GLN A 132 12.43 -0.25 -15.72
CA GLN A 132 13.41 -1.20 -16.26
C GLN A 132 13.76 -2.35 -15.29
N GLY A 133 12.76 -2.85 -14.57
CA GLY A 133 12.98 -3.94 -13.59
C GLY A 133 13.24 -3.44 -12.16
N GLU A 134 13.72 -2.22 -12.00
CA GLU A 134 14.17 -1.67 -10.72
C GLU A 134 13.07 -0.88 -10.00
N MET A 135 13.08 -0.95 -8.66
CA MET A 135 12.13 -0.25 -7.81
C MET A 135 12.71 1.10 -7.35
N TYR A 136 12.00 2.18 -7.69
CA TYR A 136 12.31 3.54 -7.29
C TYR A 136 11.28 4.08 -6.32
N LEU A 137 11.72 4.89 -5.38
CA LEU A 137 10.89 5.72 -4.52
C LEU A 137 11.00 7.17 -4.97
N ILE A 138 9.91 7.90 -4.80
CA ILE A 138 9.85 9.35 -5.00
C ILE A 138 9.20 9.99 -3.78
N GLU A 139 9.79 11.06 -3.28
CA GLU A 139 9.18 11.88 -2.24
C GLU A 139 9.56 13.37 -2.34
N PRO A 140 8.69 14.28 -1.90
CA PRO A 140 9.00 15.71 -1.88
C PRO A 140 10.17 16.00 -0.94
N LEU A 141 11.04 16.94 -1.33
CA LEU A 141 12.05 17.49 -0.44
C LEU A 141 11.44 18.66 0.35
N GLU A 142 11.63 18.67 1.68
CA GLU A 142 11.22 19.81 2.53
C GLU A 142 12.20 20.99 2.40
N LEU A 143 12.36 21.48 1.17
CA LEU A 143 13.07 22.71 0.84
C LEU A 143 12.03 23.81 0.66
N SER A 144 12.16 24.93 1.38
CA SER A 144 11.21 26.05 1.31
C SER A 144 10.97 26.48 -0.15
N ASP A 145 9.70 26.48 -0.57
CA ASP A 145 9.20 26.90 -1.89
C ASP A 145 9.70 26.10 -3.11
N SER A 146 10.14 24.84 -2.93
CA SER A 146 10.64 24.00 -4.02
C SER A 146 9.65 22.90 -4.43
N GLU A 147 9.39 22.74 -5.73
CA GLU A 147 8.73 21.56 -6.32
C GLU A 147 9.71 20.39 -6.51
N ALA A 148 10.78 20.33 -5.71
CA ALA A 148 11.81 19.32 -5.84
C ALA A 148 11.41 18.01 -5.15
N HIS A 149 11.82 16.91 -5.76
CA HIS A 149 11.63 15.56 -5.23
C HIS A 149 12.96 14.84 -5.18
N ALA A 150 13.14 13.97 -4.19
CA ALA A 150 14.16 12.95 -4.23
C ALA A 150 13.61 11.73 -4.98
N VAL A 151 14.38 11.23 -5.95
CA VAL A 151 14.16 9.93 -6.59
C VAL A 151 15.38 9.06 -6.32
N TYR A 152 15.14 7.86 -5.79
CA TYR A 152 16.21 6.92 -5.47
C TYR A 152 15.72 5.50 -5.59
N LYS A 153 16.65 4.59 -5.84
CA LYS A 153 16.33 3.17 -5.85
C LYS A 153 16.14 2.66 -4.43
N TYR A 154 15.26 1.68 -4.27
CA TYR A 154 15.10 1.00 -2.98
C TYR A 154 16.41 0.38 -2.47
N GLU A 155 17.29 -0.08 -3.37
CA GLU A 155 18.60 -0.63 -2.99
C GLU A 155 19.54 0.39 -2.32
N ASN A 156 19.31 1.69 -2.51
CA ASN A 156 20.13 2.75 -1.92
C ASN A 156 19.68 3.12 -0.49
N VAL A 157 18.53 2.62 -0.04
CA VAL A 157 18.05 2.84 1.34
C VAL A 157 18.97 2.08 2.30
N GLU A 158 19.47 2.77 3.33
CA GLU A 158 20.23 2.12 4.39
C GLU A 158 19.34 1.11 5.12
N LYS A 159 19.81 -0.13 5.19
CA LYS A 159 19.15 -1.18 5.95
C LYS A 159 19.83 -1.25 7.31
N GLU A 160 19.07 -1.02 8.36
CA GLU A 160 19.56 -1.23 9.71
C GLU A 160 19.82 -2.74 9.94
N ASP A 161 20.88 -3.07 10.67
CA ASP A 161 21.18 -4.44 11.10
C ASP A 161 20.16 -4.86 12.19
N GLU A 162 18.92 -5.08 11.76
CA GLU A 162 17.82 -5.53 12.62
C GLU A 162 17.65 -7.05 12.57
N ALA A 163 16.98 -7.58 13.60
CA ALA A 163 16.54 -8.98 13.57
C ALA A 163 15.63 -9.24 12.36
N PRO A 164 15.61 -10.47 11.81
CA PRO A 164 14.72 -10.82 10.72
C PRO A 164 13.27 -10.48 11.06
N LYS A 165 12.62 -9.73 10.17
CA LYS A 165 11.20 -9.37 10.28
C LYS A 165 10.37 -10.50 9.69
N MET A 166 9.58 -11.16 10.53
CA MET A 166 8.89 -12.41 10.18
C MET A 166 7.37 -12.27 10.33
N CYS A 167 6.63 -13.11 9.63
CA CYS A 167 5.21 -13.30 9.90
C CYS A 167 5.05 -14.18 11.15
N GLY A 168 4.14 -13.79 12.03
CA GLY A 168 3.84 -14.54 13.25
C GLY A 168 3.05 -15.82 13.01
N VAL A 169 2.42 -15.98 11.84
CA VAL A 169 1.58 -17.15 11.53
C VAL A 169 2.43 -18.42 11.61
N THR A 170 2.16 -19.24 12.63
CA THR A 170 2.78 -20.55 12.76
C THR A 170 2.00 -21.54 11.89
N GLN A 171 2.71 -22.40 11.17
CA GLN A 171 2.12 -23.42 10.29
C GLN A 171 1.38 -24.52 11.09
N ASN A 172 0.31 -24.17 11.81
CA ASN A 172 -0.61 -25.14 12.41
C ASN A 172 -1.68 -25.54 11.38
N TRP A 173 -1.14 -26.21 10.38
CA TRP A 173 -1.71 -26.96 9.27
C TRP A 173 -2.92 -27.86 9.64
N GLU A 174 -3.06 -28.29 10.89
CA GLU A 174 -4.04 -29.33 11.29
C GLU A 174 -5.51 -28.86 11.24
N SER A 175 -5.77 -27.55 11.21
CA SER A 175 -7.14 -27.00 11.26
C SER A 175 -7.86 -26.91 9.90
N TYR A 176 -7.18 -27.14 8.77
CA TYR A 176 -7.75 -26.95 7.42
C TYR A 176 -7.53 -28.14 6.46
N GLU A 177 -7.73 -29.37 6.93
CA GLU A 177 -7.71 -30.61 6.11
C GLU A 177 -8.54 -30.59 4.79
N PRO A 178 -9.68 -29.88 4.65
CA PRO A 178 -10.36 -29.73 3.37
C PRO A 178 -9.53 -28.97 2.33
N ILE A 179 -8.79 -27.96 2.79
CA ILE A 179 -7.77 -27.24 2.02
C ILE A 179 -6.49 -28.09 1.90
N LYS A 180 -6.35 -29.27 2.52
CA LYS A 180 -5.36 -30.27 2.08
C LYS A 180 -5.83 -31.01 0.86
N LYS A 181 -6.99 -31.65 0.97
CA LYS A 181 -7.44 -32.68 0.04
C LYS A 181 -7.63 -32.12 -1.37
N ALA A 182 -8.08 -30.87 -1.48
CA ALA A 182 -8.22 -30.23 -2.77
C ALA A 182 -6.88 -29.75 -3.39
N PHE A 183 -5.69 -29.97 -2.78
CA PHE A 183 -4.38 -29.59 -3.34
C PHE A 183 -3.90 -30.64 -4.32
N GLN A 184 -4.49 -31.84 -4.21
CA GLN A 184 -4.27 -32.96 -5.12
C GLN A 184 -5.16 -32.87 -6.37
N LEU A 185 -5.97 -31.81 -6.51
CA LEU A 185 -6.85 -31.61 -7.67
C LEU A 185 -6.21 -30.64 -8.66
N ASN A 186 -5.99 -31.12 -9.88
CA ASN A 186 -5.53 -30.28 -10.99
C ASN A 186 -6.61 -29.28 -11.40
N LEU A 187 -6.21 -28.03 -11.66
CA LEU A 187 -7.08 -26.98 -12.19
C LEU A 187 -7.08 -27.01 -13.73
N THR A 188 -8.22 -26.68 -14.34
CA THR A 188 -8.32 -26.55 -15.81
C THR A 188 -7.85 -25.16 -16.28
N PRO A 189 -7.46 -24.98 -17.55
CA PRO A 189 -7.06 -23.67 -18.10
C PRO A 189 -8.14 -22.59 -17.96
N GLU A 190 -9.42 -22.93 -18.10
CA GLU A 190 -10.56 -22.01 -17.89
C GLU A 190 -10.70 -21.53 -16.45
N GLN A 191 -10.07 -22.22 -15.48
CA GLN A 191 -10.06 -21.88 -14.05
C GLN A 191 -8.86 -21.03 -13.65
N GLN A 192 -7.98 -20.65 -14.59
CA GLN A 192 -6.77 -19.88 -14.30
C GLN A 192 -7.02 -18.37 -14.11
N GLY A 193 -8.14 -17.84 -14.61
CA GLY A 193 -8.54 -16.46 -14.39
C GLY A 193 -9.18 -16.26 -13.01
N PHE A 194 -8.87 -15.14 -12.34
CA PHE A 194 -9.51 -14.77 -11.09
C PHE A 194 -10.78 -13.96 -11.37
N PRO A 195 -11.96 -14.37 -10.87
CA PRO A 195 -13.14 -13.53 -10.98
C PRO A 195 -12.99 -12.29 -10.09
N GLN A 196 -13.55 -11.16 -10.51
CA GLN A 196 -13.48 -9.92 -9.74
C GLN A 196 -14.02 -10.10 -8.33
N ARG A 197 -13.28 -9.59 -7.34
CA ARG A 197 -13.67 -9.52 -5.93
C ARG A 197 -13.50 -8.11 -5.40
N TYR A 198 -14.31 -7.78 -4.40
CA TYR A 198 -14.23 -6.54 -3.67
C TYR A 198 -14.11 -6.89 -2.18
N VAL A 199 -13.25 -6.19 -1.44
CA VAL A 199 -13.12 -6.38 0.00
C VAL A 199 -13.36 -5.04 0.67
N GLU A 200 -14.49 -4.92 1.37
CA GLU A 200 -14.81 -3.79 2.22
C GLU A 200 -13.91 -3.82 3.46
N LEU A 201 -12.94 -2.90 3.50
CA LEU A 201 -11.85 -2.89 4.45
C LEU A 201 -12.02 -1.76 5.47
N VAL A 202 -11.89 -2.10 6.75
CA VAL A 202 -11.68 -1.13 7.82
C VAL A 202 -10.24 -1.21 8.30
N ILE A 203 -9.55 -0.07 8.37
CA ILE A 203 -8.24 0.01 9.02
C ILE A 203 -8.42 0.68 10.38
N VAL A 204 -7.84 0.07 11.40
CA VAL A 204 -7.83 0.59 12.77
C VAL A 204 -6.41 1.02 13.11
N ALA A 205 -6.20 2.25 13.55
CA ALA A 205 -4.92 2.72 14.08
C ALA A 205 -5.02 2.81 15.60
N ASP A 206 -4.16 2.08 16.30
CA ASP A 206 -4.16 2.05 17.75
C ASP A 206 -3.72 3.40 18.38
N HIS A 207 -3.85 3.52 19.70
CA HIS A 207 -3.47 4.75 20.41
C HIS A 207 -1.96 5.03 20.31
N ARG A 208 -1.16 3.98 20.13
CA ARG A 208 0.28 4.11 19.97
C ARG A 208 0.64 4.71 18.62
N MET A 209 -0.08 4.38 17.54
CA MET A 209 -0.01 5.07 16.25
C MET A 209 -0.40 6.54 16.40
N TYR A 210 -1.47 6.85 17.12
CA TYR A 210 -1.85 8.23 17.40
C TYR A 210 -0.73 9.01 18.11
N THR A 211 -0.07 8.38 19.08
CA THR A 211 1.07 8.97 19.80
C THR A 211 2.31 9.11 18.91
N LYS A 212 2.63 8.10 18.07
CA LYS A 212 3.76 8.10 17.13
C LYS A 212 3.71 9.30 16.17
N TYR A 213 2.51 9.66 15.72
CA TYR A 213 2.28 10.80 14.83
C TYR A 213 1.91 12.09 15.58
N ASN A 214 2.29 12.22 16.85
CA ASN A 214 2.10 13.43 17.67
C ASN A 214 0.63 13.91 17.76
N GLY A 215 -0.32 12.98 17.70
CA GLY A 215 -1.75 13.27 17.69
C GLY A 215 -2.29 13.82 16.36
N ASP A 216 -1.50 13.75 15.28
CA ASP A 216 -1.89 14.21 13.95
C ASP A 216 -2.65 13.10 13.20
N SER A 217 -3.98 13.12 13.32
CA SER A 217 -4.87 12.20 12.60
C SER A 217 -4.76 12.31 11.08
N ASP A 218 -4.38 13.48 10.56
CA ASP A 218 -4.27 13.69 9.11
C ASP A 218 -3.06 12.96 8.54
N LYS A 219 -1.94 12.94 9.28
CA LYS A 219 -0.76 12.13 8.90
C LYS A 219 -1.06 10.64 8.92
N ILE A 220 -1.76 10.15 9.93
CA ILE A 220 -2.17 8.72 10.04
C ILE A 220 -3.10 8.36 8.88
N ARG A 221 -4.09 9.21 8.59
CA ARG A 221 -4.99 9.04 7.45
C ARG A 221 -4.21 8.92 6.14
N GLN A 222 -3.32 9.88 5.85
CA GLN A 222 -2.52 9.87 4.63
C GLN A 222 -1.61 8.65 4.54
N TRP A 223 -1.03 8.20 5.66
CA TRP A 223 -0.24 6.98 5.74
C TRP A 223 -1.04 5.75 5.31
N ILE A 224 -2.23 5.57 5.88
CA ILE A 224 -3.12 4.43 5.61
C ILE A 224 -3.65 4.47 4.18
N TYR A 225 -4.03 5.63 3.65
CA TYR A 225 -4.52 5.73 2.28
C TYR A 225 -3.45 5.33 1.26
N ARG A 226 -2.18 5.72 1.48
CA ARG A 226 -1.06 5.26 0.65
C ARG A 226 -0.84 3.75 0.76
N MET A 227 -1.01 3.17 1.95
CA MET A 227 -0.92 1.72 2.14
C MET A 227 -1.99 1.01 1.32
N VAL A 228 -3.27 1.41 1.44
CA VAL A 228 -4.35 0.73 0.72
C VAL A 228 -4.29 0.96 -0.78
N ASN A 229 -3.78 2.11 -1.24
CA ASN A 229 -3.46 2.29 -2.66
C ASN A 229 -2.43 1.26 -3.13
N THR A 230 -1.33 1.09 -2.38
CA THR A 230 -0.30 0.09 -2.68
C THR A 230 -0.82 -1.36 -2.59
N ILE A 231 -1.69 -1.66 -1.63
CA ILE A 231 -2.34 -2.98 -1.52
C ILE A 231 -3.19 -3.26 -2.77
N ASN A 232 -3.97 -2.28 -3.26
CA ASN A 232 -4.72 -2.43 -4.51
C ASN A 232 -3.83 -2.68 -5.73
N GLU A 233 -2.64 -2.08 -5.78
CA GLU A 233 -1.65 -2.37 -6.80
C GLU A 233 -1.17 -3.83 -6.74
N ILE A 234 -0.77 -4.30 -5.53
CA ILE A 234 -0.28 -5.66 -5.27
C ILE A 234 -1.32 -6.72 -5.67
N TYR A 235 -2.59 -6.46 -5.38
CA TYR A 235 -3.69 -7.41 -5.59
C TYR A 235 -4.34 -7.35 -6.97
N ARG A 236 -3.98 -6.38 -7.81
CA ARG A 236 -4.49 -6.25 -9.18
C ARG A 236 -4.36 -7.56 -10.00
N PRO A 237 -3.24 -8.31 -9.97
CA PRO A 237 -3.12 -9.58 -10.70
C PRO A 237 -4.07 -10.70 -10.23
N LEU A 238 -4.68 -10.55 -9.06
CA LEU A 238 -5.66 -11.48 -8.49
C LEU A 238 -7.11 -11.00 -8.68
N ASN A 239 -7.33 -9.89 -9.40
CA ASN A 239 -8.62 -9.23 -9.59
C ASN A 239 -9.36 -8.97 -8.26
N ILE A 240 -8.62 -8.56 -7.23
CA ILE A 240 -9.19 -8.14 -5.94
C ILE A 240 -9.02 -6.63 -5.81
N GLN A 241 -10.11 -5.95 -5.46
CA GLN A 241 -10.10 -4.53 -5.14
C GLN A 241 -10.47 -4.35 -3.66
N PHE A 242 -9.53 -3.80 -2.89
CA PHE A 242 -9.78 -3.36 -1.51
C PHE A 242 -10.39 -1.98 -1.52
N VAL A 243 -11.53 -1.84 -0.85
CA VAL A 243 -12.31 -0.61 -0.76
C VAL A 243 -12.34 -0.19 0.69
N LEU A 244 -11.73 0.94 1.03
CA LEU A 244 -11.84 1.51 2.36
C LEU A 244 -13.29 1.93 2.61
N VAL A 245 -13.92 1.27 3.58
CA VAL A 245 -15.24 1.65 4.09
C VAL A 245 -15.14 2.38 5.42
N GLY A 246 -14.04 2.21 6.16
CA GLY A 246 -13.81 2.96 7.38
C GLY A 246 -12.36 3.08 7.82
N LEU A 247 -12.07 4.16 8.53
CA LEU A 247 -10.84 4.35 9.29
C LEU A 247 -11.21 4.63 10.75
N ASP A 248 -10.66 3.87 11.68
CA ASP A 248 -10.90 4.08 13.10
C ASP A 248 -9.59 4.37 13.82
N ILE A 249 -9.45 5.58 14.36
CA ILE A 249 -8.25 6.02 15.08
C ILE A 249 -8.57 6.06 16.56
N TRP A 250 -7.91 5.22 17.34
CA TRP A 250 -8.03 5.16 18.79
C TRP A 250 -7.30 6.34 19.46
N SER A 251 -7.72 7.56 19.15
CA SER A 251 -7.06 8.83 19.52
C SER A 251 -7.02 9.10 21.03
N LYS A 252 -7.81 8.36 21.83
CA LYS A 252 -7.87 8.55 23.28
C LYS A 252 -7.23 7.42 24.09
N LYS A 253 -7.51 6.17 23.72
CA LYS A 253 -7.00 4.94 24.34
C LYS A 253 -7.33 3.77 23.42
N ASP A 254 -6.63 2.66 23.58
CA ASP A 254 -6.97 1.44 22.87
C ASP A 254 -8.34 0.89 23.28
N LEU A 255 -9.08 0.34 22.31
CA LEU A 255 -10.39 -0.28 22.54
C LEU A 255 -10.34 -1.81 22.61
N SER A 256 -9.20 -2.40 22.27
CA SER A 256 -8.83 -3.76 22.64
C SER A 256 -7.47 -3.76 23.33
N THR A 257 -7.12 -4.88 23.96
CA THR A 257 -5.77 -5.07 24.51
C THR A 257 -4.75 -5.16 23.36
N VAL A 258 -3.67 -4.38 23.45
CA VAL A 258 -2.53 -4.40 22.52
C VAL A 258 -1.25 -4.61 23.33
N THR A 259 -0.55 -5.71 23.08
CA THR A 259 0.70 -6.12 23.76
C THR A 259 1.76 -6.58 22.74
N SER A 260 3.01 -6.74 23.18
CA SER A 260 4.11 -7.25 22.35
C SER A 260 3.91 -8.71 21.93
N VAL A 261 3.04 -9.45 22.63
CA VAL A 261 2.67 -10.83 22.26
C VAL A 261 1.62 -10.76 21.15
N SER A 262 2.06 -10.92 19.90
CA SER A 262 1.20 -10.81 18.71
C SER A 262 -0.04 -11.71 18.75
N HIS A 263 0.04 -12.89 19.37
CA HIS A 263 -1.11 -13.79 19.53
C HIS A 263 -2.22 -13.17 20.40
N ASP A 264 -1.85 -12.56 21.53
CA ASP A 264 -2.81 -11.98 22.48
C ASP A 264 -3.46 -10.71 21.91
N THR A 265 -2.67 -9.90 21.20
CA THR A 265 -3.17 -8.72 20.47
C THR A 265 -4.17 -9.13 19.39
N LEU A 266 -3.85 -10.15 18.59
CA LEU A 266 -4.76 -10.65 17.55
C LEU A 266 -6.06 -11.16 18.16
N ALA A 267 -5.99 -12.03 19.18
CA ALA A 267 -7.18 -12.58 19.83
C ALA A 267 -8.07 -11.49 20.46
N SER A 268 -7.45 -10.45 21.03
CA SER A 268 -8.18 -9.30 21.58
C SER A 268 -8.87 -8.48 20.48
N PHE A 269 -8.20 -8.28 19.35
CA PHE A 269 -8.73 -7.55 18.20
C PHE A 269 -9.85 -8.32 17.48
N GLU A 270 -9.71 -9.64 17.31
CA GLU A 270 -10.77 -10.54 16.80
C GLU A 270 -12.06 -10.39 17.63
N ASN A 271 -11.94 -10.46 18.96
CA ASN A 271 -13.08 -10.33 19.86
C ASN A 271 -13.69 -8.92 19.79
N TRP A 272 -12.87 -7.87 19.79
CA TRP A 272 -13.34 -6.50 19.66
C TRP A 272 -14.06 -6.26 18.33
N ARG A 273 -13.53 -6.72 17.19
CA ARG A 273 -14.21 -6.59 15.90
C ARG A 273 -15.61 -7.19 15.95
N LYS A 274 -15.70 -8.42 16.47
CA LYS A 274 -16.97 -9.16 16.54
C LYS A 274 -18.00 -8.50 17.45
N THR A 275 -17.57 -7.97 18.58
CA THR A 275 -18.46 -7.49 19.64
C THR A 275 -18.75 -6.00 19.57
N ASP A 276 -17.93 -5.23 18.87
CA ASP A 276 -18.04 -3.77 18.76
C ASP A 276 -18.11 -3.31 17.30
N LEU A 277 -17.02 -3.42 16.53
CA LEU A 277 -16.91 -2.81 15.20
C LEU A 277 -18.01 -3.26 14.22
N LEU A 278 -18.31 -4.56 14.17
CA LEU A 278 -19.36 -5.10 13.29
C LEU A 278 -20.77 -4.61 13.66
N ASN A 279 -21.00 -4.13 14.88
CA ASN A 279 -22.30 -3.57 15.29
C ASN A 279 -22.51 -2.12 14.85
N ARG A 280 -21.44 -1.43 14.42
CA ARG A 280 -21.48 0.00 14.04
C ARG A 280 -21.12 0.25 12.58
N LYS A 281 -20.34 -0.62 11.94
CA LYS A 281 -19.95 -0.49 10.53
C LYS A 281 -19.92 -1.85 9.85
N SER A 282 -20.69 -2.02 8.76
CA SER A 282 -20.58 -3.20 7.90
C SER A 282 -19.25 -3.17 7.15
N HIS A 283 -18.56 -4.31 7.14
CA HIS A 283 -17.28 -4.50 6.44
C HIS A 283 -16.92 -5.98 6.36
N ASP A 284 -16.10 -6.34 5.38
CA ASP A 284 -15.67 -7.72 5.13
C ASP A 284 -14.47 -8.12 5.98
N ASN A 285 -13.53 -7.19 6.17
CA ASN A 285 -12.25 -7.42 6.85
C ASN A 285 -11.79 -6.17 7.64
N ALA A 286 -11.11 -6.38 8.77
CA ALA A 286 -10.48 -5.28 9.51
C ALA A 286 -9.01 -5.55 9.79
N GLN A 287 -8.14 -4.56 9.60
CA GLN A 287 -6.71 -4.68 9.93
C GLN A 287 -6.35 -3.66 11.01
N LEU A 288 -5.68 -4.11 12.07
CA LEU A 288 -5.09 -3.26 13.09
C LEU A 288 -3.67 -2.86 12.67
N LEU A 289 -3.41 -1.56 12.58
CA LEU A 289 -2.09 -0.99 12.44
C LEU A 289 -1.63 -0.44 13.80
N THR A 290 -0.47 -0.89 14.26
CA THR A 290 0.05 -0.54 15.59
C THR A 290 1.51 -0.11 15.54
N ALA A 291 1.88 0.83 16.41
CA ALA A 291 3.27 1.22 16.63
C ALA A 291 3.95 0.44 17.78
N ILE A 292 3.35 -0.67 18.23
CA ILE A 292 4.01 -1.58 19.17
C ILE A 292 5.01 -2.44 18.42
N VAL A 293 6.15 -2.72 19.04
CA VAL A 293 7.09 -3.72 18.52
C VAL A 293 6.69 -5.06 19.09
N PHE A 294 6.37 -6.04 18.24
CA PHE A 294 6.06 -7.38 18.73
C PHE A 294 7.32 -8.17 19.07
N ASP A 295 7.17 -9.16 19.94
CA ASP A 295 8.25 -10.04 20.34
C ASP A 295 8.69 -10.96 19.18
N GLU A 296 9.92 -11.46 19.26
CA GLU A 296 10.48 -12.47 18.34
C GLU A 296 10.61 -12.00 16.87
N GLY A 297 10.63 -10.69 16.60
CA GLY A 297 10.77 -10.14 15.25
C GLY A 297 9.51 -10.27 14.40
N ILE A 298 8.36 -10.56 15.02
CA ILE A 298 7.08 -10.63 14.34
C ILE A 298 6.64 -9.23 13.93
N ILE A 299 6.22 -9.03 12.67
CA ILE A 299 5.71 -7.73 12.18
C ILE A 299 4.26 -7.79 11.70
N GLY A 300 3.66 -8.98 11.66
CA GLY A 300 2.29 -9.19 11.24
C GLY A 300 1.75 -10.53 11.70
N ARG A 301 0.43 -10.62 11.86
CA ARG A 301 -0.27 -11.89 12.12
C ARG A 301 -1.74 -11.80 11.70
N ALA A 302 -2.24 -12.84 11.04
CA ALA A 302 -3.66 -12.97 10.70
C ALA A 302 -4.14 -14.44 10.71
N PRO A 303 -5.44 -14.69 10.90
CA PRO A 303 -6.01 -16.02 10.73
C PRO A 303 -6.03 -16.45 9.26
N LEU A 304 -5.55 -17.67 9.01
CA LEU A 304 -5.60 -18.29 7.68
C LEU A 304 -7.05 -18.57 7.27
N ALA A 305 -7.40 -18.21 6.03
CA ALA A 305 -8.72 -18.39 5.42
C ALA A 305 -9.89 -17.78 6.22
N GLY A 306 -9.61 -16.70 6.98
CA GLY A 306 -10.58 -16.01 7.83
C GLY A 306 -11.49 -15.01 7.10
N MET A 307 -11.24 -14.69 5.83
CA MET A 307 -12.02 -13.67 5.09
C MET A 307 -13.54 -13.96 5.14
N CYS A 308 -14.33 -12.91 5.41
CA CYS A 308 -15.78 -12.93 5.70
C CYS A 308 -16.22 -13.55 7.04
N ASP A 309 -15.34 -14.20 7.80
CA ASP A 309 -15.72 -14.70 9.13
C ASP A 309 -15.93 -13.54 10.12
N PRO A 310 -17.02 -13.50 10.90
CA PRO A 310 -17.28 -12.41 11.85
C PRO A 310 -16.23 -12.24 12.95
N MET A 311 -15.47 -13.28 13.28
CA MET A 311 -14.38 -13.23 14.25
C MET A 311 -13.02 -13.17 13.58
N PHE A 312 -12.78 -14.02 12.57
CA PHE A 312 -11.44 -14.29 12.05
C PHE A 312 -11.06 -13.48 10.79
N SER A 313 -11.96 -12.68 10.23
CA SER A 313 -11.62 -11.78 9.11
C SER A 313 -10.89 -10.54 9.59
N VAL A 314 -9.70 -10.75 10.16
CA VAL A 314 -8.84 -9.70 10.70
C VAL A 314 -7.36 -9.97 10.47
N GLY A 315 -6.53 -8.95 10.67
CA GLY A 315 -5.09 -9.10 10.86
C GLY A 315 -4.53 -7.96 11.71
N ILE A 316 -3.33 -8.13 12.21
CA ILE A 316 -2.56 -7.11 12.94
C ILE A 316 -1.22 -6.90 12.26
N VAL A 317 -0.79 -5.65 12.14
CA VAL A 317 0.43 -5.23 11.43
C VAL A 317 1.17 -4.18 12.25
N GLU A 318 2.46 -4.39 12.46
CA GLU A 318 3.36 -3.41 13.02
C GLU A 318 3.73 -2.35 11.96
N ASP A 319 3.72 -1.07 12.34
CA ASP A 319 4.22 0.04 11.53
C ASP A 319 5.77 0.11 11.58
N HIS A 320 6.40 -0.97 11.12
CA HIS A 320 7.80 -1.37 11.33
C HIS A 320 8.83 -0.67 10.41
N SER A 321 8.41 0.33 9.64
CA SER A 321 9.28 1.03 8.68
C SER A 321 8.79 2.44 8.39
N ALA A 322 9.74 3.36 8.15
CA ALA A 322 9.46 4.68 7.59
C ALA A 322 9.06 4.63 6.09
N ILE A 323 9.31 3.50 5.41
CA ILE A 323 8.89 3.27 4.04
C ILE A 323 7.50 2.63 4.03
N ASN A 324 6.50 3.44 3.63
CA ASN A 324 5.10 3.03 3.57
C ASN A 324 4.87 1.75 2.75
N LEU A 325 5.63 1.56 1.66
CA LEU A 325 5.56 0.36 0.82
C LEU A 325 5.85 -0.91 1.63
N LEU A 326 6.81 -0.90 2.56
CA LEU A 326 7.15 -2.10 3.34
C LEU A 326 6.02 -2.49 4.29
N VAL A 327 5.41 -1.51 4.96
CA VAL A 327 4.26 -1.77 5.84
C VAL A 327 3.02 -2.20 5.04
N ALA A 328 2.83 -1.63 3.85
CA ALA A 328 1.76 -2.04 2.93
C ALA A 328 1.95 -3.47 2.42
N LEU A 329 3.19 -3.90 2.15
CA LEU A 329 3.53 -5.29 1.79
C LEU A 329 3.21 -6.25 2.93
N THR A 330 3.54 -5.89 4.18
CA THR A 330 3.19 -6.69 5.36
C THR A 330 1.68 -6.83 5.53
N MET A 331 0.93 -5.73 5.40
CA MET A 331 -0.54 -5.80 5.44
C MET A 331 -1.11 -6.61 4.27
N ALA A 332 -0.52 -6.50 3.07
CA ALA A 332 -0.91 -7.31 1.93
C ALA A 332 -0.66 -8.82 2.17
N HIS A 333 0.44 -9.16 2.85
CA HIS A 333 0.76 -10.52 3.27
C HIS A 333 -0.30 -11.06 4.26
N GLU A 334 -0.65 -10.31 5.29
CA GLU A 334 -1.66 -10.72 6.28
C GLU A 334 -3.07 -10.84 5.67
N LEU A 335 -3.42 -9.95 4.75
CA LEU A 335 -4.63 -10.10 3.93
C LEU A 335 -4.59 -11.37 3.06
N GLY A 336 -3.41 -11.79 2.62
CA GLY A 336 -3.18 -13.01 1.86
C GLY A 336 -3.53 -14.24 2.69
N HIS A 337 -3.11 -14.27 3.95
CA HIS A 337 -3.53 -15.28 4.92
C HIS A 337 -5.05 -15.30 5.08
N ASN A 338 -5.71 -14.15 5.26
CA ASN A 338 -7.18 -14.11 5.33
C ASN A 338 -7.86 -14.67 4.07
N LEU A 339 -7.26 -14.46 2.89
CA LEU A 339 -7.67 -15.00 1.59
C LEU A 339 -7.21 -16.46 1.33
N GLY A 340 -6.66 -17.10 2.36
CA GLY A 340 -6.32 -18.52 2.37
C GLY A 340 -4.97 -18.87 1.75
N MET A 341 -4.11 -17.89 1.50
CA MET A 341 -2.73 -18.11 1.04
C MET A 341 -1.83 -18.49 2.20
N ASP A 342 -1.11 -19.60 2.07
CA ASP A 342 -0.07 -19.99 3.04
C ASP A 342 1.28 -19.41 2.62
N HIS A 343 2.30 -19.56 3.48
CA HIS A 343 3.66 -19.14 3.16
C HIS A 343 4.23 -19.87 1.94
N ASP A 344 5.04 -19.15 1.18
CA ASP A 344 5.76 -19.67 0.03
C ASP A 344 6.92 -20.57 0.48
N GLY A 345 6.89 -21.84 0.07
CA GLY A 345 8.01 -22.78 0.24
C GLY A 345 8.99 -22.73 -0.93
N ASN A 346 10.08 -23.50 -0.84
CA ASN A 346 11.17 -23.52 -1.83
C ASN A 346 10.73 -23.84 -3.28
N GLN A 347 9.56 -24.45 -3.47
CA GLN A 347 9.00 -24.80 -4.78
C GLN A 347 8.12 -23.69 -5.39
N CYS A 348 7.90 -22.58 -4.69
CA CYS A 348 7.01 -21.50 -5.09
C CYS A 348 7.79 -20.38 -5.79
N HIS A 349 7.27 -19.88 -6.92
CA HIS A 349 8.00 -18.94 -7.77
C HIS A 349 7.12 -17.75 -8.19
N CYS A 350 7.67 -16.55 -8.11
CA CYS A 350 7.03 -15.31 -8.60
C CYS A 350 7.89 -14.53 -9.61
N GLY A 351 9.05 -15.05 -10.02
CA GLY A 351 9.98 -14.36 -10.93
C GLY A 351 10.77 -13.22 -10.25
N ALA A 352 10.85 -13.22 -8.92
CA ALA A 352 11.64 -12.30 -8.11
C ALA A 352 12.35 -13.07 -6.98
N ASN A 353 13.25 -12.41 -6.27
CA ASN A 353 14.04 -13.01 -5.18
C ASN A 353 13.21 -13.36 -3.93
N SER A 354 12.05 -12.73 -3.78
CA SER A 354 11.07 -13.01 -2.74
C SER A 354 9.69 -12.67 -3.28
N CYS A 355 8.66 -13.27 -2.70
CA CYS A 355 7.27 -13.10 -3.08
C CYS A 355 6.48 -12.56 -1.89
N VAL A 356 5.28 -12.02 -2.13
CA VAL A 356 4.46 -11.39 -1.07
C VAL A 356 4.23 -12.35 0.11
N MET A 357 4.07 -13.65 -0.13
CA MET A 357 3.80 -14.66 0.91
C MET A 357 5.07 -15.34 1.45
N ALA A 358 6.26 -14.79 1.27
CA ALA A 358 7.45 -15.27 1.98
C ALA A 358 7.27 -15.10 3.50
N ASP A 359 7.73 -16.07 4.30
CA ASP A 359 7.57 -16.07 5.77
C ASP A 359 8.40 -14.98 6.49
N THR A 360 9.37 -14.42 5.78
CA THR A 360 10.30 -13.40 6.25
C THR A 360 10.40 -12.28 5.22
N LEU A 361 10.38 -11.03 5.69
CA LEU A 361 10.53 -9.86 4.84
C LEU A 361 11.94 -9.83 4.24
N SER A 362 12.01 -9.93 2.91
CA SER A 362 13.27 -9.91 2.17
C SER A 362 13.90 -8.52 2.11
N ASN A 363 15.23 -8.49 2.05
CA ASN A 363 16.02 -7.31 1.72
C ASN A 363 15.78 -6.79 0.30
N GLN A 364 15.15 -7.58 -0.57
CA GLN A 364 14.68 -7.18 -1.90
C GLN A 364 13.23 -7.65 -2.04
N PRO A 365 12.29 -6.95 -1.40
CA PRO A 365 10.89 -7.36 -1.39
C PRO A 365 10.27 -7.15 -2.77
N SER A 366 9.22 -7.91 -3.05
CA SER A 366 8.48 -7.86 -4.30
C SER A 366 6.99 -7.72 -4.03
N LYS A 367 6.29 -7.09 -4.98
CA LYS A 367 4.82 -6.97 -5.00
C LYS A 367 4.14 -8.18 -5.66
N LEU A 368 4.89 -9.23 -6.01
CA LEU A 368 4.40 -10.35 -6.80
C LEU A 368 4.00 -11.54 -5.92
N PHE A 369 2.80 -12.07 -6.14
CA PHE A 369 2.36 -13.35 -5.59
C PHE A 369 2.94 -14.52 -6.39
N SER A 370 3.33 -15.59 -5.68
CA SER A 370 3.86 -16.81 -6.29
C SER A 370 2.78 -17.62 -7.02
N ASP A 371 3.20 -18.58 -7.82
CA ASP A 371 2.30 -19.59 -8.38
C ASP A 371 1.58 -20.42 -7.29
N CYS A 372 2.20 -20.62 -6.13
CA CYS A 372 1.58 -21.26 -4.97
C CYS A 372 0.48 -20.37 -4.38
N SER A 373 0.75 -19.09 -4.09
CA SER A 373 -0.23 -18.17 -3.50
C SER A 373 -1.49 -18.09 -4.37
N LYS A 374 -1.31 -18.05 -5.70
CA LYS A 374 -2.41 -18.10 -6.69
C LYS A 374 -3.25 -19.37 -6.55
N LYS A 375 -2.61 -20.55 -6.43
CA LYS A 375 -3.31 -21.84 -6.24
C LYS A 375 -4.06 -21.90 -4.91
N TYR A 376 -3.43 -21.41 -3.82
CA TYR A 376 -4.08 -21.32 -2.51
C TYR A 376 -5.36 -20.48 -2.58
N TYR A 377 -5.28 -19.29 -3.19
CA TYR A 377 -6.42 -18.39 -3.31
C TYR A 377 -7.55 -18.96 -4.19
N GLN A 378 -7.23 -19.54 -5.36
CA GLN A 378 -8.23 -20.20 -6.21
C GLN A 378 -9.02 -21.27 -5.44
N LYS A 379 -8.31 -22.00 -4.60
CA LYS A 379 -8.88 -23.05 -3.79
C LYS A 379 -9.71 -22.53 -2.63
N PHE A 380 -9.25 -21.48 -1.95
CA PHE A 380 -10.04 -20.76 -0.96
C PHE A 380 -11.38 -20.33 -1.56
N LEU A 381 -11.37 -19.69 -2.73
CA LEU A 381 -12.60 -19.31 -3.45
C LEU A 381 -13.52 -20.51 -3.74
N LYS A 382 -12.94 -21.64 -4.17
CA LYS A 382 -13.72 -22.85 -4.50
C LYS A 382 -14.34 -23.53 -3.28
N VAL A 383 -13.58 -23.62 -2.18
CA VAL A 383 -13.96 -24.38 -0.98
C VAL A 383 -14.83 -23.54 -0.05
N LYS A 384 -14.43 -22.29 0.22
CA LYS A 384 -15.13 -21.40 1.16
C LYS A 384 -16.24 -20.61 0.47
N ASN A 385 -16.10 -20.31 -0.82
CA ASN A 385 -17.04 -19.49 -1.59
C ASN A 385 -17.54 -18.25 -0.80
N PRO A 386 -16.61 -17.39 -0.34
CA PRO A 386 -16.95 -16.27 0.54
C PRO A 386 -17.88 -15.28 -0.18
N GLN A 387 -19.12 -15.17 0.31
CA GLN A 387 -20.15 -14.34 -0.35
C GLN A 387 -19.93 -12.84 -0.15
N CYS A 388 -19.33 -12.42 0.97
CA CYS A 388 -19.17 -11.00 1.31
C CYS A 388 -18.23 -10.24 0.36
N ILE A 389 -17.36 -10.96 -0.37
CA ILE A 389 -16.44 -10.32 -1.32
C ILE A 389 -16.96 -10.28 -2.77
N LEU A 390 -18.24 -10.58 -2.97
CA LEU A 390 -18.91 -10.57 -4.27
C LEU A 390 -19.65 -9.25 -4.53
N ASN A 391 -20.10 -8.55 -3.49
CA ASN A 391 -20.76 -7.25 -3.61
C ASN A 391 -19.76 -6.18 -4.01
N LYS A 392 -20.01 -5.53 -5.14
CA LYS A 392 -19.32 -4.29 -5.49
C LYS A 392 -19.84 -3.18 -4.57
N PRO A 393 -18.97 -2.51 -3.79
CA PRO A 393 -19.39 -1.39 -2.97
C PRO A 393 -19.98 -0.26 -3.82
N LEU A 394 -20.96 0.44 -3.26
CA LEU A 394 -21.52 1.62 -3.91
C LEU A 394 -20.43 2.70 -4.05
N ARG A 395 -20.43 3.36 -5.20
CA ARG A 395 -19.49 4.43 -5.55
C ARG A 395 -20.29 5.69 -5.86
N THR A 396 -19.75 6.82 -5.41
CA THR A 396 -20.28 8.15 -5.69
C THR A 396 -20.17 8.56 -7.16
N ASP A 397 -19.22 8.00 -7.92
CA ASP A 397 -18.99 8.30 -9.34
C ASP A 397 -20.07 7.73 -10.28
N THR A 398 -21.33 8.08 -10.03
CA THR A 398 -22.45 7.81 -10.93
C THR A 398 -22.49 8.88 -12.01
N VAL A 399 -21.48 8.90 -12.88
CA VAL A 399 -21.49 9.31 -14.31
C VAL A 399 -20.05 9.17 -14.80
N SER A 400 -19.73 8.03 -15.40
CA SER A 400 -18.67 7.94 -16.39
C SER A 400 -19.31 7.36 -17.64
N THR A 401 -19.46 8.20 -18.66
CA THR A 401 -19.78 7.75 -20.01
C THR A 401 -18.76 6.68 -20.42
N PRO A 402 -19.18 5.54 -21.00
CA PRO A 402 -18.24 4.50 -21.39
C PRO A 402 -17.34 5.03 -22.50
N VAL A 403 -16.04 5.18 -22.22
CA VAL A 403 -15.03 5.29 -23.27
C VAL A 403 -14.78 3.88 -23.79
N SER A 404 -15.20 3.64 -25.03
CA SER A 404 -15.02 2.37 -25.72
C SER A 404 -13.51 2.10 -25.90
N GLY A 405 -13.06 0.92 -25.47
CA GLY A 405 -11.64 0.53 -25.39
C GLY A 405 -10.92 0.25 -26.72
N ASN A 406 -11.11 1.09 -27.74
CA ASN A 406 -10.47 0.92 -29.06
C ASN A 406 -9.59 2.12 -29.52
N GLU A 407 -9.25 3.08 -28.65
CA GLU A 407 -8.39 4.22 -29.02
C GLU A 407 -7.04 4.27 -28.29
N LEU A 408 -6.58 3.16 -27.69
CA LEU A 408 -5.24 3.06 -27.07
C LEU A 408 -4.23 2.22 -27.87
N LEU A 409 -4.49 2.05 -29.17
CA LEU A 409 -3.48 1.60 -30.13
C LEU A 409 -3.37 2.71 -31.17
N GLU A 410 -2.19 3.34 -31.24
CA GLU A 410 -1.78 4.45 -32.13
C GLU A 410 -1.90 5.88 -31.53
N ALA A 411 -0.87 6.27 -30.78
CA ALA A 411 -0.26 7.61 -30.85
C ALA A 411 1.19 7.54 -30.34
#